data_AF-A0A4Z2B0M5-F1
#
_entry.id   AF-A0A4Z2B0M5-F1
#
_cell.length_a   1.000
_cell.length_b   1.000
_cell.length_c   1.000
_cell.angle_alpha   90.00
_cell.angle_beta   90.00
_cell.angle_gamma   90.00
#
_symmetry.space_group_name_H-M   'P 1'
#
loop_
_entity.id
_entity.type
_entity.pdbx_description
1 polymer ?
#
loop_
_entity_poly.entity_id
_entity_poly.type
_entity_poly.pdbx_seq_one_letter_code
_entity_poly.pdbx_strand_id
1 'polypeptide(L)'
;MPQALQTRCTRPVSRIVCGHPEGGGLKIKSLNWYEDNNYKALFGNHGNDSDSETQSTYDNSSTPYCNNLMKNMESSPISRMIWRALKPLLMGKILYTPDTPATQRIIHEVNKTFQELGVLRELGGMWDEVKPRILNFIENSEEMDLVRTMLQNNASAAFLNSQLSGTEWRVSDISLFLSKAAKDPRRPGSPYTWRDVFNETDHAIQTISRFMECVNLDKLEPVANEERLVNKSMGLLDNQRFWAGIVFPDIEPSNSTELPAKVNYKIRMDIDNVERTNKIKDSYWDPGPRADPFEDLRYIWGGFSYLQDIIEHGIIRAVTGTTEKIGVYLQQMPYPCYVDDM
;
A
#
# COMPACT_ATOMS: atom_id res chain seq x y z
N MET A 1 -9.77 -28.64 5.38
CA MET A 1 -8.58 -28.62 4.50
C MET A 1 -8.25 -27.24 3.89
N PRO A 2 -9.18 -26.42 3.34
CA PRO A 2 -8.81 -25.16 2.67
C PRO A 2 -8.27 -24.05 3.61
N GLN A 3 -8.75 -23.96 4.86
CA GLN A 3 -8.28 -22.95 5.83
C GLN A 3 -6.81 -23.12 6.26
N ALA A 4 -6.30 -24.36 6.25
CA ALA A 4 -4.91 -24.66 6.59
C ALA A 4 -3.92 -24.32 5.46
N LEU A 5 -4.40 -24.23 4.21
CA LEU A 5 -3.58 -23.78 3.08
C LEU A 5 -3.48 -22.25 3.05
N GLN A 6 -4.59 -21.54 3.31
CA GLN A 6 -4.64 -20.08 3.30
C GLN A 6 -3.67 -19.45 4.32
N THR A 7 -3.54 -20.04 5.51
CA THR A 7 -2.63 -19.59 6.57
C THR A 7 -1.15 -19.84 6.26
N ARG A 8 -0.82 -20.77 5.37
CA ARG A 8 0.57 -21.03 4.95
C ARG A 8 1.11 -19.96 4.00
N CYS A 9 0.26 -19.35 3.17
CA CYS A 9 0.69 -18.31 2.24
C CYS A 9 0.81 -16.92 2.90
N THR A 10 -0.05 -16.59 3.88
CA THR A 10 -0.06 -15.25 4.50
C THR A 10 1.02 -15.06 5.56
N ARG A 11 1.45 -16.15 6.23
CA ARG A 11 2.43 -16.09 7.31
C ARG A 11 3.85 -15.66 6.86
N PRO A 12 4.41 -16.16 5.74
CA PRO A 12 5.67 -15.64 5.21
C PRO A 12 5.57 -14.16 4.81
N VAL A 13 4.46 -13.77 4.17
CA VAL A 13 4.23 -12.37 3.75
C VAL A 13 4.19 -11.43 4.95
N SER A 14 3.46 -11.81 6.01
CA SER A 14 3.41 -11.02 7.26
C SER A 14 4.78 -10.88 7.91
N ARG A 15 5.65 -11.90 7.83
CA ARG A 15 7.03 -11.81 8.35
C ARG A 15 7.90 -10.86 7.55
N ILE A 16 7.74 -10.81 6.23
CA ILE A 16 8.50 -9.91 5.36
C ILE A 16 8.11 -8.45 5.64
N VAL A 17 6.81 -8.18 5.76
CA VAL A 17 6.29 -6.81 5.90
C VAL A 17 6.40 -6.28 7.33
N CYS A 18 6.11 -7.11 8.34
CA CYS A 18 5.96 -6.67 9.72
C CYS A 18 7.06 -7.19 10.66
N GLY A 19 7.96 -8.06 10.19
CA GLY A 19 9.00 -8.68 11.01
C GLY A 19 8.48 -9.76 11.98
N HIS A 20 9.36 -10.19 12.90
CA HIS A 20 9.00 -11.03 14.04
C HIS A 20 9.15 -10.23 15.33
N PRO A 21 8.27 -10.39 16.34
CA PRO A 21 8.58 -9.88 17.67
C PRO A 21 9.74 -10.73 18.23
N GLU A 22 10.97 -10.24 18.09
CA GLU A 22 12.23 -10.93 18.44
C GLU A 22 12.43 -11.14 19.95
N GLY A 23 11.57 -10.58 20.80
CA GLY A 23 11.83 -10.44 22.24
C GLY A 23 11.20 -11.47 23.17
N GLY A 24 10.65 -12.60 22.70
CA GLY A 24 10.03 -13.60 23.58
C GLY A 24 8.89 -13.06 24.48
N GLY A 25 8.43 -11.84 24.23
CA GLY A 25 7.20 -11.30 24.80
C GLY A 25 6.08 -12.25 24.43
N LEU A 26 5.12 -12.41 25.35
CA LEU A 26 3.92 -13.20 25.14
C LEU A 26 3.51 -13.09 23.67
N LYS A 27 3.30 -14.22 23.01
CA LYS A 27 2.43 -14.27 21.83
C LYS A 27 1.04 -13.88 22.32
N ILE A 28 0.87 -12.62 22.72
CA ILE A 28 -0.42 -11.98 22.70
C ILE A 28 -0.70 -12.02 21.22
N LYS A 29 -1.49 -13.01 20.81
CA LYS A 29 -2.29 -12.87 19.62
C LYS A 29 -3.13 -11.64 19.92
N SER A 30 -2.61 -10.42 19.69
CA SER A 30 -3.35 -9.17 19.91
C SER A 30 -4.57 -9.09 18.98
N LEU A 31 -4.64 -10.04 18.07
CA LEU A 31 -5.81 -10.59 17.45
C LEU A 31 -6.54 -11.56 18.41
N ASN A 32 -7.09 -11.07 19.53
CA ASN A 32 -8.02 -11.85 20.37
C ASN A 32 -9.42 -11.99 19.73
N TRP A 33 -9.60 -11.50 18.49
CA TRP A 33 -10.77 -11.78 17.64
C TRP A 33 -11.05 -13.27 17.43
N TYR A 34 -10.05 -14.15 17.62
CA TYR A 34 -10.25 -15.58 17.38
C TYR A 34 -11.06 -16.24 18.51
N GLU A 35 -11.10 -15.63 19.70
CA GLU A 35 -11.83 -16.16 20.86
C GLU A 35 -13.29 -15.70 20.86
N ASP A 36 -13.57 -14.51 20.33
CA ASP A 36 -14.93 -14.06 20.07
C ASP A 36 -15.36 -14.46 18.65
N ASN A 37 -16.30 -15.40 18.55
CA ASN A 37 -16.84 -16.02 17.34
C ASN A 37 -17.47 -15.06 16.29
N ASN A 38 -17.17 -13.75 16.30
CA ASN A 38 -17.84 -12.75 15.50
C ASN A 38 -17.40 -12.70 14.03
N TYR A 39 -16.26 -13.34 13.67
CA TYR A 39 -15.91 -13.47 12.24
C TYR A 39 -16.98 -14.25 11.46
N LYS A 40 -17.66 -15.22 12.10
CA LYS A 40 -18.80 -15.93 11.50
C LYS A 40 -20.04 -15.05 11.35
N ALA A 41 -20.25 -14.03 12.19
CA ALA A 41 -21.34 -13.08 11.94
C ALA A 41 -21.05 -12.22 10.69
N LEU A 42 -19.77 -11.92 10.47
CA LEU A 42 -19.27 -11.16 9.32
C LEU A 42 -19.27 -11.99 8.01
N PHE A 43 -19.10 -13.32 8.10
CA PHE A 43 -19.20 -14.25 6.96
C PHE A 43 -20.56 -14.95 6.81
N GLY A 44 -21.47 -14.82 7.79
CA GLY A 44 -22.56 -15.79 8.00
C GLY A 44 -23.98 -15.24 7.94
N ASN A 45 -24.20 -14.00 7.52
CA ASN A 45 -25.55 -13.49 7.32
C ASN A 45 -25.71 -12.64 6.05
N HIS A 46 -25.26 -13.16 4.91
CA HIS A 46 -25.91 -12.89 3.62
C HIS A 46 -26.57 -14.19 3.16
N GLY A 47 -27.69 -14.53 3.81
CA GLY A 47 -28.66 -15.46 3.27
C GLY A 47 -29.50 -14.72 2.24
N ASN A 48 -29.47 -15.18 1.00
CA ASN A 48 -30.42 -14.81 -0.06
C ASN A 48 -30.57 -13.31 -0.34
N ASP A 49 -29.48 -12.55 -0.43
CA ASP A 49 -29.49 -11.46 -1.41
C ASP A 49 -29.20 -12.09 -2.77
N SER A 50 -30.29 -12.28 -3.50
CA SER A 50 -30.31 -12.36 -4.96
C SER A 50 -29.84 -11.02 -5.55
N ASP A 51 -28.72 -10.51 -5.08
CA ASP A 51 -27.92 -9.63 -5.91
C ASP A 51 -27.33 -10.56 -6.95
N SER A 52 -28.02 -10.63 -8.08
CA SER A 52 -27.32 -10.46 -9.33
C SER A 52 -26.50 -9.17 -9.21
N GLU A 53 -25.39 -9.22 -8.44
CA GLU A 53 -24.27 -8.31 -8.57
C GLU A 53 -23.92 -8.47 -10.04
N THR A 54 -24.45 -7.54 -10.82
CA THR A 54 -24.13 -7.35 -12.21
C THR A 54 -22.65 -7.58 -12.29
N GLN A 55 -22.25 -8.63 -13.02
CA GLN A 55 -20.86 -8.90 -13.35
C GLN A 55 -20.22 -7.55 -13.55
N SER A 56 -19.46 -7.08 -12.55
CA SER A 56 -18.92 -5.73 -12.58
C SER A 56 -18.22 -5.67 -13.92
N THR A 57 -18.70 -4.79 -14.78
CA THR A 57 -18.41 -4.84 -16.20
C THR A 57 -16.96 -4.40 -16.26
N TYR A 58 -16.04 -5.36 -16.11
CA TYR A 58 -14.64 -5.09 -15.87
C TYR A 58 -14.18 -4.20 -17.02
N ASP A 59 -13.88 -2.95 -16.68
CA ASP A 59 -13.72 -1.87 -17.64
C ASP A 59 -12.77 -2.29 -18.75
N ASN A 60 -13.19 -2.14 -20.01
CA ASN A 60 -12.33 -2.29 -21.19
C ASN A 60 -11.13 -1.31 -21.19
N SER A 61 -11.10 -0.35 -20.26
CA SER A 61 -10.00 0.61 -20.07
C SER A 61 -8.83 0.05 -19.24
N SER A 62 -8.98 -1.12 -18.62
CA SER A 62 -7.96 -1.73 -17.76
C SER A 62 -7.27 -2.91 -18.44
N THR A 63 -6.02 -3.20 -18.05
CA THR A 63 -5.24 -4.29 -18.65
C THR A 63 -5.83 -5.65 -18.27
N PRO A 64 -5.70 -6.69 -19.12
CA PRO A 64 -6.21 -8.03 -18.81
C PRO A 64 -5.59 -8.62 -17.53
N TYR A 65 -4.36 -8.21 -17.20
CA TYR A 65 -3.70 -8.57 -15.95
C TYR A 65 -4.46 -8.02 -14.74
N CYS A 66 -4.82 -6.73 -14.74
CA CYS A 66 -5.55 -6.11 -13.65
C CYS A 66 -6.94 -6.73 -13.46
N ASN A 67 -7.67 -6.98 -14.54
CA ASN A 67 -8.97 -7.64 -14.46
C ASN A 67 -8.89 -9.03 -13.83
N ASN A 68 -7.87 -9.82 -14.19
CA ASN A 68 -7.64 -11.12 -13.59
C ASN A 68 -7.24 -11.01 -12.10
N LEU A 69 -6.39 -10.04 -11.75
CA LEU A 69 -6.00 -9.79 -10.37
C LEU A 69 -7.21 -9.45 -9.50
N MET A 70 -8.07 -8.53 -9.94
CA MET A 70 -9.28 -8.14 -9.22
C MET A 70 -10.21 -9.34 -9.02
N LYS A 71 -10.45 -10.12 -10.08
CA LYS A 71 -11.26 -11.34 -10.02
C LYS A 71 -10.69 -12.35 -9.01
N ASN A 72 -9.38 -12.53 -8.97
CA ASN A 72 -8.73 -13.42 -8.02
C ASN A 72 -8.88 -12.91 -6.58
N MET A 73 -8.81 -11.60 -6.36
CA MET A 73 -9.01 -11.00 -5.05
C MET A 73 -10.47 -11.10 -4.55
N GLU A 74 -11.46 -11.06 -5.44
CA GLU A 74 -12.88 -11.21 -5.07
C GLU A 74 -13.27 -12.68 -4.82
N SER A 75 -12.47 -13.64 -5.30
CA SER A 75 -12.79 -15.07 -5.27
C SER A 75 -12.82 -15.71 -3.88
N SER A 76 -11.93 -15.33 -2.95
CA SER A 76 -11.85 -15.90 -1.61
C SER A 76 -12.49 -14.96 -0.57
N PRO A 77 -13.22 -15.46 0.44
CA PRO A 77 -13.90 -14.62 1.42
C PRO A 77 -12.96 -13.69 2.21
N ILE A 78 -11.76 -14.17 2.57
CA ILE A 78 -10.76 -13.35 3.27
C ILE A 78 -10.17 -12.28 2.34
N SER A 79 -9.85 -12.65 1.09
CA SER A 79 -9.31 -11.67 0.13
C SER A 79 -10.35 -10.65 -0.30
N ARG A 80 -11.63 -11.04 -0.41
CA ARG A 80 -12.74 -10.14 -0.73
C ARG A 80 -12.93 -9.07 0.34
N MET A 81 -12.83 -9.45 1.60
CA MET A 81 -12.90 -8.52 2.72
C MET A 81 -11.79 -7.47 2.65
N ILE A 82 -10.54 -7.91 2.48
CA ILE A 82 -9.39 -7.01 2.32
C ILE A 82 -9.54 -6.15 1.06
N TRP A 83 -10.05 -6.75 -0.02
CA TRP A 83 -10.26 -6.05 -1.29
C TRP A 83 -11.30 -4.94 -1.19
N ARG A 84 -12.39 -5.14 -0.45
CA ARG A 84 -13.39 -4.08 -0.21
C ARG A 84 -12.78 -2.86 0.47
N ALA A 85 -11.85 -3.04 1.40
CA ALA A 85 -11.13 -1.94 2.04
C ALA A 85 -10.08 -1.30 1.10
N LEU A 86 -9.34 -2.09 0.34
CA LEU A 86 -8.26 -1.59 -0.52
C LEU A 86 -8.74 -1.00 -1.86
N LYS A 87 -9.86 -1.46 -2.41
CA LYS A 87 -10.33 -1.07 -3.74
C LYS A 87 -10.59 0.44 -3.85
N PRO A 88 -11.28 1.11 -2.90
CA PRO A 88 -11.39 2.57 -2.90
C PRO A 88 -10.04 3.28 -2.80
N LEU A 89 -9.10 2.75 -2.01
CA LEU A 89 -7.75 3.32 -1.87
C LEU A 89 -6.96 3.23 -3.18
N LEU A 90 -7.05 2.10 -3.90
CA LEU A 90 -6.25 1.84 -5.10
C LEU A 90 -6.89 2.45 -6.36
N MET A 91 -8.20 2.30 -6.53
CA MET A 91 -8.91 2.65 -7.76
C MET A 91 -9.88 3.84 -7.59
N GLY A 92 -10.14 4.24 -6.35
CA GLY A 92 -11.10 5.29 -6.06
C GLY A 92 -10.61 6.69 -6.42
N LYS A 93 -11.59 7.53 -6.79
CA LYS A 93 -11.43 8.95 -7.06
C LYS A 93 -11.79 9.77 -5.81
N ILE A 94 -11.08 10.88 -5.66
CA ILE A 94 -11.33 11.95 -4.72
C ILE A 94 -11.91 13.12 -5.52
N LEU A 95 -13.19 13.40 -5.32
CA LEU A 95 -13.82 14.57 -5.91
C LEU A 95 -13.51 15.81 -5.07
N TYR A 96 -13.35 16.99 -5.67
CA TYR A 96 -13.22 18.23 -4.90
C TYR A 96 -14.02 19.39 -5.50
N THR A 97 -14.43 20.34 -4.66
CA THR A 97 -15.22 21.50 -5.07
C THR A 97 -15.00 22.71 -4.13
N PRO A 98 -15.04 23.95 -4.63
CA PRO A 98 -15.21 24.34 -6.04
C PRO A 98 -13.92 24.19 -6.85
N ASP A 99 -14.04 24.19 -8.17
CA ASP A 99 -12.92 24.24 -9.11
C ASP A 99 -12.50 25.71 -9.32
N THR A 100 -11.52 26.16 -8.55
CA THR A 100 -11.01 27.54 -8.57
C THR A 100 -9.48 27.53 -8.53
N PRO A 101 -8.80 28.60 -8.98
CA PRO A 101 -7.34 28.67 -8.88
C PRO A 101 -6.83 28.52 -7.44
N ALA A 102 -7.56 29.02 -6.43
CA ALA A 102 -7.24 28.85 -5.02
C ALA A 102 -7.27 27.38 -4.58
N THR A 103 -8.36 26.66 -4.87
CA THR A 103 -8.46 25.22 -4.54
C THR A 103 -7.46 24.40 -5.33
N GLN A 104 -7.22 24.72 -6.61
CA GLN A 104 -6.23 24.03 -7.43
C GLN A 104 -4.81 24.11 -6.85
N ARG A 105 -4.44 25.21 -6.15
CA ARG A 105 -3.15 25.28 -5.44
C ARG A 105 -3.04 24.25 -4.32
N ILE A 106 -4.08 24.10 -3.50
CA ILE A 106 -4.12 23.07 -2.45
C ILE A 106 -4.05 21.68 -3.09
N ILE A 107 -4.87 21.44 -4.12
CA ILE A 107 -4.95 20.16 -4.79
C ILE A 107 -3.65 19.81 -5.52
N HIS A 108 -2.89 20.80 -6.01
CA HIS A 108 -1.56 20.59 -6.56
C HIS A 108 -0.59 20.02 -5.52
N GLU A 109 -0.58 20.57 -4.30
CA GLU A 109 0.24 20.05 -3.20
C GLU A 109 -0.20 18.65 -2.75
N VAL A 110 -1.51 18.37 -2.75
CA VAL A 110 -2.06 17.03 -2.49
C VAL A 110 -1.70 16.05 -3.61
N ASN A 111 -1.71 16.48 -4.87
CA ASN A 111 -1.37 15.60 -5.99
C ASN A 111 0.11 15.17 -5.93
N LYS A 112 0.99 16.04 -5.43
CA LYS A 112 2.41 15.74 -5.27
C LYS A 112 2.66 14.50 -4.39
N THR A 113 1.86 14.26 -3.35
CA THR A 113 2.00 13.06 -2.51
C THR A 113 1.63 11.78 -3.27
N PHE A 114 0.62 11.84 -4.15
CA PHE A 114 0.26 10.71 -5.01
C PHE A 114 1.28 10.48 -6.13
N GLN A 115 1.90 11.55 -6.64
CA GLN A 115 2.99 11.46 -7.62
C GLN A 115 4.24 10.78 -7.06
N GLU A 116 4.57 10.96 -5.78
CA GLU A 116 5.67 10.23 -5.13
C GLU A 116 5.47 8.71 -5.20
N LEU A 117 4.22 8.22 -5.09
CA LEU A 117 3.88 6.81 -5.31
C LEU A 117 3.93 6.40 -6.79
N GLY A 118 3.73 7.36 -7.69
CA GLY A 118 3.76 7.14 -9.14
C GLY A 118 5.12 6.72 -9.69
N VAL A 119 6.20 7.00 -8.97
CA VAL A 119 7.55 6.52 -9.33
C VAL A 119 7.59 4.99 -9.44
N LEU A 120 6.79 4.26 -8.64
CA LEU A 120 6.73 2.80 -8.70
C LEU A 120 6.10 2.27 -10.00
N ARG A 121 5.26 3.07 -10.66
CA ARG A 121 4.72 2.74 -12.00
C ARG A 121 5.79 2.88 -13.08
N GLU A 122 6.67 3.87 -12.95
CA GLU A 122 7.76 4.12 -13.90
C GLU A 122 8.97 3.20 -13.66
N LEU A 123 9.05 2.58 -12.48
CA LEU A 123 10.15 1.69 -12.09
C LEU A 123 10.42 0.58 -13.11
N GLY A 124 9.37 -0.02 -13.70
CA GLY A 124 9.54 -1.05 -14.73
C GLY A 124 10.25 -0.54 -15.97
N GLY A 125 9.84 0.61 -16.49
CA GLY A 125 10.46 1.24 -17.65
C GLY A 125 11.90 1.70 -17.37
N MET A 126 12.15 2.26 -16.19
CA MET A 126 13.50 2.63 -15.75
C MET A 126 14.41 1.39 -15.65
N TRP A 127 13.88 0.28 -15.12
CA TRP A 127 14.62 -0.97 -15.04
C TRP A 127 14.93 -1.54 -16.41
N ASP A 128 14.00 -1.51 -17.37
CA ASP A 128 14.25 -1.99 -18.73
C ASP A 128 15.38 -1.24 -19.44
N GLU A 129 15.60 0.05 -19.15
CA GLU A 129 16.74 0.82 -19.67
C GLU A 129 18.07 0.46 -18.97
N VAL A 130 18.04 0.28 -17.64
CA VAL A 130 19.23 0.07 -16.82
C VAL A 130 19.71 -1.39 -16.84
N LYS A 131 18.77 -2.34 -16.92
CA LYS A 131 18.98 -3.79 -16.97
C LYS A 131 20.09 -4.21 -17.93
N PRO A 132 20.07 -3.84 -19.23
CA PRO A 132 21.13 -4.24 -20.16
C PRO A 132 22.49 -3.64 -19.81
N ARG A 133 22.54 -2.43 -19.21
CA ARG A 133 23.80 -1.80 -18.78
C ARG A 133 24.43 -2.57 -17.62
N ILE A 134 23.63 -2.96 -16.63
CA ILE A 134 24.10 -3.77 -15.49
C ILE A 134 24.56 -5.15 -15.97
N LEU A 135 23.78 -5.81 -16.84
CA LEU A 135 24.16 -7.10 -17.42
C LEU A 135 25.50 -7.01 -18.15
N ASN A 136 25.65 -6.01 -19.01
CA ASN A 136 26.89 -5.83 -19.76
C ASN A 136 28.08 -5.50 -18.84
N PHE A 137 27.86 -4.70 -17.79
CA PHE A 137 28.90 -4.40 -16.81
C PHE A 137 29.37 -5.66 -16.06
N ILE A 138 28.43 -6.46 -15.54
CA ILE A 138 28.79 -7.66 -14.79
C ILE A 138 29.41 -8.72 -15.72
N GLU A 139 28.84 -8.95 -16.90
CA GLU A 139 29.28 -10.02 -17.81
C GLU A 139 30.58 -9.66 -18.54
N ASN A 140 30.70 -8.44 -19.05
CA ASN A 140 31.71 -8.09 -20.08
C ASN A 140 32.67 -6.96 -19.68
N SER A 141 32.52 -6.28 -18.54
CA SER A 141 33.45 -5.19 -18.20
C SER A 141 34.80 -5.71 -17.70
N GLU A 142 35.87 -5.01 -18.08
CA GLU A 142 37.24 -5.31 -17.69
C GLU A 142 37.43 -5.15 -16.17
N GLU A 143 36.76 -4.18 -15.56
CA GLU A 143 36.76 -3.94 -14.12
C GLU A 143 36.24 -5.15 -13.35
N MET A 144 35.15 -5.77 -13.83
CA MET A 144 34.60 -6.97 -13.21
C MET A 144 35.47 -8.20 -13.41
N ASP A 145 36.23 -8.28 -14.50
CA ASP A 145 37.23 -9.32 -14.70
C ASP A 145 38.47 -9.13 -13.81
N LEU A 146 38.89 -7.90 -13.53
CA LEU A 146 39.88 -7.59 -12.50
C LEU A 146 39.41 -8.04 -11.10
N VAL A 147 38.15 -7.78 -10.74
CA VAL A 147 37.58 -8.25 -9.47
C VAL A 147 37.60 -9.78 -9.39
N ARG A 148 37.18 -10.48 -10.45
CA ARG A 148 37.21 -11.96 -10.49
C ARG A 148 38.63 -12.51 -10.35
N THR A 149 39.62 -11.91 -11.01
CA THR A 149 41.02 -12.37 -10.92
C THR A 149 41.62 -12.12 -9.55
N MET A 150 41.30 -11.00 -8.88
CA MET A 150 41.71 -10.74 -7.50
C MET A 150 41.07 -11.71 -6.50
N LEU A 151 39.82 -12.11 -6.72
CA LEU A 151 39.13 -13.09 -5.87
C LEU A 151 39.67 -14.52 -6.05
N GLN A 152 40.21 -14.84 -7.24
CA GLN A 152 40.79 -16.16 -7.54
C GLN A 152 42.28 -16.27 -7.17
N ASN A 153 43.02 -15.17 -7.10
CA ASN A 153 44.43 -15.19 -6.74
C ASN A 153 44.61 -15.40 -5.23
N ASN A 154 45.34 -16.45 -4.86
CA ASN A 154 45.56 -16.87 -3.46
C ASN A 154 46.09 -15.76 -2.55
N ALA A 155 46.97 -14.88 -3.04
CA ALA A 155 47.56 -13.81 -2.21
C ALA A 155 46.54 -12.71 -1.88
N SER A 156 45.80 -12.24 -2.88
CA SER A 156 44.74 -11.23 -2.72
C SER A 156 43.50 -11.80 -2.04
N ALA A 157 43.15 -13.06 -2.32
CA ALA A 157 42.07 -13.76 -1.64
C ALA A 157 42.34 -13.92 -0.15
N ALA A 158 43.57 -14.27 0.26
CA ALA A 158 43.95 -14.34 1.67
C ALA A 158 43.85 -12.98 2.37
N PHE A 159 44.30 -11.91 1.69
CA PHE A 159 44.16 -10.54 2.19
C PHE A 159 42.68 -10.14 2.35
N LEU A 160 41.85 -10.34 1.32
CA LEU A 160 40.42 -10.03 1.37
C LEU A 160 39.69 -10.86 2.42
N ASN A 161 40.04 -12.14 2.57
CA ASN A 161 39.44 -13.01 3.58
C ASN A 161 39.83 -12.57 5.01
N SER A 162 41.03 -12.00 5.19
CA SER A 162 41.42 -11.38 6.47
C SER A 162 40.65 -10.09 6.76
N GLN A 163 40.31 -9.31 5.75
CA GLN A 163 39.45 -8.12 5.90
C GLN A 163 38.00 -8.50 6.19
N LEU A 164 37.54 -9.63 5.64
CA LEU A 164 36.19 -10.15 5.82
C LEU A 164 36.02 -11.02 7.08
N SER A 165 37.06 -11.24 7.88
CA SER A 165 37.03 -12.18 9.02
C SER A 165 36.05 -11.81 10.14
N GLY A 166 35.52 -10.58 10.13
CA GLY A 166 34.45 -10.12 11.03
C GLY A 166 33.04 -10.22 10.45
N THR A 167 32.88 -10.79 9.25
CA THR A 167 31.61 -10.93 8.54
C THR A 167 31.27 -12.40 8.30
N GLU A 168 30.02 -12.72 7.99
CA GLU A 168 29.61 -14.07 7.59
C GLU A 168 30.08 -14.47 6.17
N TRP A 169 30.72 -13.56 5.45
CA TRP A 169 31.07 -13.71 4.04
C TRP A 169 32.47 -14.30 3.87
N ARG A 170 32.60 -15.29 2.97
CA ARG A 170 33.90 -15.82 2.54
C ARG A 170 34.20 -15.42 1.10
N VAL A 171 35.47 -15.21 0.81
CA VAL A 171 35.94 -14.89 -0.56
C VAL A 171 35.57 -15.99 -1.55
N SER A 172 35.55 -17.26 -1.12
CA SER A 172 35.10 -18.40 -1.93
C SER A 172 33.66 -18.23 -2.41
N ASP A 173 32.78 -17.73 -1.52
CA ASP A 173 31.35 -17.63 -1.78
C ASP A 173 31.08 -16.46 -2.74
N ILE A 174 31.80 -15.35 -2.57
CA ILE A 174 31.76 -14.20 -3.49
C ILE A 174 32.30 -14.59 -4.87
N SER A 175 33.41 -15.32 -4.93
CA SER A 175 33.99 -15.79 -6.19
C SER A 175 33.04 -16.74 -6.92
N LEU A 176 32.34 -17.60 -6.19
CA LEU A 176 31.36 -18.52 -6.76
C LEU A 176 30.13 -17.76 -7.28
N PHE A 177 29.64 -16.80 -6.49
CA PHE A 177 28.50 -15.95 -6.83
C PHE A 177 28.73 -15.13 -8.10
N LEU A 178 29.93 -14.53 -8.27
CA LEU A 178 30.32 -13.69 -9.42
C LEU A 178 30.87 -14.47 -10.63
N SER A 179 30.94 -15.80 -10.54
CA SER A 179 31.49 -16.62 -11.60
C SER A 179 30.68 -16.51 -12.89
N LYS A 180 31.37 -16.51 -14.05
CA LYS A 180 30.70 -16.56 -15.38
C LYS A 180 30.19 -17.97 -15.70
N ALA A 181 30.56 -18.98 -14.91
CA ALA A 181 30.26 -20.38 -15.16
C ALA A 181 28.76 -20.59 -15.44
N ALA A 182 28.46 -21.20 -16.58
CA ALA A 182 27.09 -21.55 -16.93
C ALA A 182 26.57 -22.58 -15.93
N LYS A 183 25.32 -22.40 -15.48
CA LYS A 183 24.62 -23.37 -14.65
C LYS A 183 24.55 -24.68 -15.44
N ASP A 184 25.14 -25.76 -14.94
CA ASP A 184 24.92 -27.09 -15.52
C ASP A 184 23.57 -27.61 -14.99
N PRO A 185 22.51 -27.66 -15.82
CA PRO A 185 21.18 -28.09 -15.37
C PRO A 185 21.14 -29.55 -14.90
N ARG A 186 22.22 -30.33 -15.12
CA ARG A 186 22.31 -31.73 -14.70
C ARG A 186 22.73 -31.93 -13.24
N ARG A 187 23.16 -30.88 -12.53
CA ARG A 187 23.54 -30.95 -11.11
C ARG A 187 22.47 -30.30 -10.22
N PRO A 188 21.65 -31.08 -9.50
CA PRO A 188 20.81 -30.53 -8.44
C PRO A 188 21.73 -29.97 -7.34
N GLY A 189 21.54 -28.69 -6.97
CA GLY A 189 22.39 -27.98 -6.01
C GLY A 189 23.43 -27.03 -6.62
N SER A 190 23.22 -26.54 -7.85
CA SER A 190 24.05 -25.46 -8.40
C SER A 190 24.03 -24.23 -7.49
N PRO A 191 25.18 -23.55 -7.30
CA PRO A 191 25.28 -22.42 -6.39
C PRO A 191 24.40 -21.26 -6.87
N TYR A 192 23.85 -20.51 -5.92
CA TYR A 192 23.08 -19.31 -6.19
C TYR A 192 24.02 -18.25 -6.76
N THR A 193 23.71 -17.75 -7.96
CA THR A 193 24.58 -16.85 -8.72
C THR A 193 23.98 -15.46 -8.89
N TRP A 194 24.80 -14.49 -9.29
CA TRP A 194 24.32 -13.15 -9.62
C TRP A 194 23.23 -13.14 -10.71
N ARG A 195 23.24 -14.11 -11.63
CA ARG A 195 22.22 -14.26 -12.67
C ARG A 195 20.86 -14.65 -12.09
N ASP A 196 20.86 -15.47 -11.03
CA ASP A 196 19.64 -15.85 -10.33
C ASP A 196 19.04 -14.63 -9.62
N VAL A 197 19.85 -13.88 -8.87
CA VAL A 197 19.44 -12.60 -8.25
C VAL A 197 18.90 -11.64 -9.29
N PHE A 198 19.59 -11.51 -10.43
CA PHE A 198 19.20 -10.59 -11.48
C PHE A 198 17.85 -10.97 -12.10
N ASN A 199 17.63 -12.25 -12.40
CA ASN A 199 16.35 -12.74 -12.94
C ASN A 199 15.21 -12.62 -11.92
N GLU A 200 15.48 -12.91 -10.64
CA GLU A 200 14.51 -12.74 -9.56
C GLU A 200 14.14 -11.26 -9.36
N THR A 201 15.14 -10.37 -9.39
CA THR A 201 14.96 -8.92 -9.32
C THR A 201 14.17 -8.40 -10.51
N ASP A 202 14.49 -8.85 -11.72
CA ASP A 202 13.77 -8.52 -12.95
C ASP A 202 12.29 -8.93 -12.85
N HIS A 203 12.03 -10.16 -12.41
CA HIS A 203 10.67 -10.65 -12.20
C HIS A 203 9.93 -9.84 -11.12
N ALA A 204 10.60 -9.50 -10.01
CA ALA A 204 10.01 -8.72 -8.93
C ALA A 204 9.65 -7.30 -9.39
N ILE A 205 10.56 -6.61 -10.08
CA ILE A 205 10.32 -5.25 -10.59
C ILE A 205 9.18 -5.25 -11.62
N GLN A 206 9.19 -6.20 -12.55
CA GLN A 206 8.13 -6.33 -13.54
C GLN A 206 6.77 -6.64 -12.90
N THR A 207 6.75 -7.43 -11.83
CA THR A 207 5.51 -7.72 -11.06
C THR A 207 5.00 -6.48 -10.34
N ILE A 208 5.88 -5.71 -9.69
CA ILE A 208 5.52 -4.44 -9.02
C ILE A 208 4.99 -3.45 -10.05
N SER A 209 5.68 -3.29 -11.18
CA SER A 209 5.27 -2.38 -12.26
C SER A 209 3.88 -2.73 -12.78
N ARG A 210 3.63 -4.01 -13.11
CA ARG A 210 2.32 -4.49 -13.59
C ARG A 210 1.21 -4.33 -12.56
N PHE A 211 1.52 -4.49 -11.27
CA PHE A 211 0.55 -4.23 -10.21
C PHE A 211 0.24 -2.74 -10.09
N MET A 212 1.27 -1.88 -10.16
CA MET A 212 1.10 -0.42 -10.08
C MET A 212 0.36 0.16 -11.28
N GLU A 213 0.35 -0.50 -12.44
CA GLU A 213 -0.54 -0.16 -13.56
C GLU A 213 -2.02 -0.31 -13.22
N CYS A 214 -2.37 -1.16 -12.25
CA CYS A 214 -3.75 -1.34 -11.79
C CYS A 214 -4.20 -0.24 -10.81
N VAL A 215 -3.25 0.55 -10.30
CA VAL A 215 -3.52 1.61 -9.33
C VAL A 215 -3.81 2.91 -10.07
N ASN A 216 -4.96 3.52 -9.79
CA ASN A 216 -5.28 4.82 -10.33
C ASN A 216 -4.63 5.91 -9.47
N LEU A 217 -3.56 6.50 -10.00
CA LEU A 217 -2.81 7.60 -9.36
C LEU A 217 -3.40 8.98 -9.68
N ASP A 218 -4.15 9.10 -10.78
CA ASP A 218 -4.97 10.28 -11.04
C ASP A 218 -6.21 10.21 -10.14
N LYS A 219 -6.04 10.55 -8.86
CA LYS A 219 -7.10 10.43 -7.87
C LYS A 219 -8.02 11.63 -7.85
N LEU A 220 -7.53 12.82 -8.17
CA LEU A 220 -8.21 14.07 -7.89
C LEU A 220 -9.05 14.51 -9.08
N GLU A 221 -10.32 14.79 -8.87
CA GLU A 221 -11.22 15.23 -9.94
C GLU A 221 -12.02 16.47 -9.52
N PRO A 222 -11.91 17.60 -10.27
CA PRO A 222 -12.65 18.82 -9.97
C PRO A 222 -14.13 18.69 -10.27
N VAL A 223 -14.94 19.34 -9.45
CA VAL A 223 -16.39 19.49 -9.64
C VAL A 223 -16.81 20.92 -9.33
N ALA A 224 -17.69 21.47 -10.16
CA ALA A 224 -18.12 22.86 -10.08
C ALA A 224 -18.84 23.23 -8.76
N ASN A 225 -19.68 22.33 -8.23
CA ASN A 225 -20.47 22.57 -7.02
C ASN A 225 -20.70 21.30 -6.20
N GLU A 226 -21.13 21.48 -4.95
CA GLU A 226 -21.38 20.39 -4.00
C GLU A 226 -22.50 19.44 -4.47
N GLU A 227 -23.55 19.97 -5.10
CA GLU A 227 -24.65 19.14 -5.62
C GLU A 227 -24.18 18.16 -6.71
N ARG A 228 -23.37 18.61 -7.67
CA ARG A 228 -22.77 17.73 -8.68
C ARG A 228 -21.79 16.75 -8.06
N LEU A 229 -21.07 17.15 -7.01
CA LEU A 229 -20.16 16.27 -6.30
C LEU A 229 -20.95 15.09 -5.70
N VAL A 230 -22.09 15.36 -5.06
CA VAL A 230 -22.98 14.32 -4.50
C VAL A 230 -23.56 13.43 -5.59
N ASN A 231 -24.10 14.01 -6.67
CA ASN A 231 -24.69 13.21 -7.75
C ASN A 231 -23.64 12.30 -8.41
N LYS A 232 -22.44 12.84 -8.68
CA LYS A 232 -21.34 12.07 -9.26
C LYS A 232 -20.78 11.03 -8.29
N SER A 233 -20.73 11.32 -6.98
CA SER A 233 -20.29 10.34 -6.00
C SER A 233 -21.20 9.13 -5.95
N MET A 234 -22.53 9.29 -6.10
CA MET A 234 -23.45 8.16 -6.14
C MET A 234 -23.13 7.18 -7.28
N GLY A 235 -22.89 7.68 -8.50
CA GLY A 235 -22.52 6.80 -9.63
C GLY A 235 -21.14 6.15 -9.49
N LEU A 236 -20.21 6.76 -8.74
CA LEU A 236 -18.90 6.18 -8.44
C LEU A 236 -18.97 5.15 -7.29
N LEU A 237 -19.91 5.31 -6.36
CA LEU A 237 -20.17 4.38 -5.26
C LEU A 237 -20.67 3.02 -5.77
N ASP A 238 -21.55 3.02 -6.78
CA ASP A 238 -22.09 1.79 -7.39
C ASP A 238 -20.97 0.85 -7.88
N ASN A 239 -19.83 1.41 -8.31
CA ASN A 239 -18.67 0.66 -8.78
C ASN A 239 -17.55 0.52 -7.74
N GLN A 240 -17.74 0.99 -6.50
CA GLN A 240 -16.73 1.06 -5.44
C GLN A 240 -15.48 1.87 -5.85
N ARG A 241 -15.68 2.92 -6.64
CA ARG A 241 -14.63 3.82 -7.17
C ARG A 241 -14.73 5.23 -6.60
N PHE A 242 -15.57 5.44 -5.61
CA PHE A 242 -15.57 6.67 -4.82
C PHE A 242 -14.74 6.45 -3.56
N TRP A 243 -13.73 7.29 -3.34
CA TRP A 243 -12.98 7.28 -2.08
C TRP A 243 -13.49 8.37 -1.14
N ALA A 244 -13.51 9.62 -1.61
CA ALA A 244 -13.97 10.75 -0.84
C ALA A 244 -14.36 11.95 -1.71
N GLY A 245 -15.06 12.90 -1.11
CA GLY A 245 -15.38 14.20 -1.67
C GLY A 245 -14.89 15.30 -0.72
N ILE A 246 -14.13 16.26 -1.23
CA ILE A 246 -13.60 17.39 -0.45
C ILE A 246 -14.37 18.64 -0.83
N VAL A 247 -14.97 19.31 0.15
CA VAL A 247 -15.74 20.55 -0.07
C VAL A 247 -15.06 21.68 0.68
N PHE A 248 -14.73 22.76 -0.02
CA PHE A 248 -14.21 24.00 0.56
C PHE A 248 -15.32 25.06 0.61
N PRO A 249 -16.11 25.13 1.70
CA PRO A 249 -17.30 25.97 1.76
C PRO A 249 -17.01 27.48 1.73
N ASP A 250 -15.87 27.90 2.25
CA ASP A 250 -15.54 29.34 2.39
C ASP A 250 -14.85 29.92 1.14
N ILE A 251 -14.56 29.07 0.15
CA ILE A 251 -13.98 29.51 -1.12
C ILE A 251 -15.13 29.72 -2.08
N GLU A 252 -15.38 30.98 -2.42
CA GLU A 252 -16.43 31.30 -3.39
C GLU A 252 -16.06 30.76 -4.79
N PRO A 253 -17.03 30.20 -5.54
CA PRO A 253 -16.80 29.72 -6.90
C PRO A 253 -16.39 30.80 -7.91
N SER A 254 -16.53 32.08 -7.55
CA SER A 254 -16.18 33.23 -8.39
C SER A 254 -14.67 33.45 -8.44
N ASN A 255 -13.96 32.67 -9.26
CA ASN A 255 -12.54 32.86 -9.66
C ASN A 255 -11.62 33.38 -8.54
N SER A 256 -11.81 32.88 -7.32
CA SER A 256 -11.00 33.25 -6.17
C SER A 256 -9.56 32.78 -6.43
N THR A 257 -8.65 33.74 -6.46
CA THR A 257 -7.23 33.50 -6.83
C THR A 257 -6.34 33.40 -5.58
N GLU A 258 -6.81 33.93 -4.45
CA GLU A 258 -6.09 33.94 -3.18
C GLU A 258 -6.74 33.00 -2.18
N LEU A 259 -5.90 32.30 -1.40
CA LEU A 259 -6.32 31.42 -0.32
C LEU A 259 -6.48 32.24 0.98
N PRO A 260 -7.60 32.08 1.71
CA PRO A 260 -7.75 32.74 3.00
C PRO A 260 -6.76 32.17 4.03
N ALA A 261 -6.37 32.99 5.01
CA ALA A 261 -5.45 32.57 6.07
C ALA A 261 -6.00 31.40 6.91
N LYS A 262 -7.32 31.28 7.02
CA LYS A 262 -8.02 30.15 7.62
C LYS A 262 -8.88 29.48 6.55
N VAL A 263 -8.59 28.22 6.27
CA VAL A 263 -9.36 27.40 5.32
C VAL A 263 -10.21 26.41 6.10
N ASN A 264 -11.52 26.49 5.98
CA ASN A 264 -12.40 25.41 6.41
C ASN A 264 -12.64 24.46 5.24
N TYR A 265 -12.72 23.16 5.54
CA TYR A 265 -13.01 22.11 4.55
C TYR A 265 -13.87 21.02 5.18
N LYS A 266 -14.53 20.24 4.33
CA LYS A 266 -15.34 19.08 4.70
C LYS A 266 -14.87 17.89 3.91
N ILE A 267 -14.68 16.76 4.58
CA ILE A 267 -14.46 15.46 3.93
C ILE A 267 -15.79 14.71 3.96
N ARG A 268 -16.30 14.32 2.79
CA ARG A 268 -17.47 13.46 2.62
C ARG A 268 -17.01 12.10 2.15
N MET A 269 -17.35 11.06 2.88
CA MET A 269 -17.04 9.68 2.53
C MET A 269 -18.31 8.84 2.63
N ASP A 270 -18.25 7.65 2.05
CA ASP A 270 -19.31 6.67 2.23
C ASP A 270 -19.48 6.29 3.70
N ILE A 271 -20.72 6.08 4.14
CA ILE A 271 -21.06 5.74 5.52
C ILE A 271 -20.45 4.40 5.96
N ASP A 272 -20.19 3.51 5.01
CA ASP A 272 -19.56 2.23 5.30
C ASP A 272 -18.04 2.35 5.52
N ASN A 273 -17.41 3.42 5.02
CA ASN A 273 -15.97 3.66 5.10
C ASN A 273 -15.59 4.70 6.19
N VAL A 274 -16.56 5.20 6.95
CA VAL A 274 -16.32 6.21 7.99
C VAL A 274 -17.21 5.94 9.20
N GLU A 275 -16.81 6.42 10.38
CA GLU A 275 -17.65 6.33 11.56
C GLU A 275 -18.90 7.18 11.42
N ARG A 276 -20.01 6.73 12.00
CA ARG A 276 -21.28 7.45 11.93
C ARG A 276 -21.21 8.72 12.79
N THR A 277 -21.63 9.84 12.22
CA THR A 277 -21.59 11.16 12.87
C THR A 277 -22.84 11.49 13.69
N ASN A 278 -23.77 10.54 13.85
CA ASN A 278 -25.00 10.73 14.63
C ASN A 278 -24.78 10.65 16.15
N LYS A 279 -23.66 10.08 16.61
CA LYS A 279 -23.27 9.99 18.01
C LYS A 279 -21.78 10.27 18.19
N ILE A 280 -21.42 10.91 19.30
CA ILE A 280 -20.01 11.16 19.66
C ILE A 280 -19.50 10.08 20.64
N LYS A 281 -20.41 9.45 21.39
CA LYS A 281 -20.12 8.41 22.37
C LYS A 281 -21.24 7.36 22.34
N ASP A 282 -20.96 6.14 22.77
CA ASP A 282 -22.00 5.14 22.97
C ASP A 282 -22.96 5.55 24.09
N SER A 283 -24.23 5.18 23.91
CA SER A 283 -25.29 5.48 24.88
C SER A 283 -25.09 4.75 26.21
N TYR A 284 -24.55 3.52 26.14
CA TYR A 284 -24.18 2.73 27.30
C TYR A 284 -22.66 2.57 27.33
N TRP A 285 -22.10 2.59 28.53
CA TRP A 285 -20.67 2.35 28.71
C TRP A 285 -20.46 0.85 28.91
N ASP A 286 -19.80 0.24 27.93
CA ASP A 286 -19.35 -1.14 28.03
C ASP A 286 -17.83 -1.15 28.30
N PRO A 287 -17.38 -1.84 29.36
CA PRO A 287 -15.95 -1.94 29.68
C PRO A 287 -15.24 -2.74 28.60
N GLY A 288 -14.24 -2.14 27.96
CA GLY A 288 -13.41 -2.81 26.97
C GLY A 288 -12.68 -1.84 26.04
N PRO A 289 -11.57 -2.29 25.41
CA PRO A 289 -10.94 -1.52 24.36
C PRO A 289 -11.81 -1.53 23.10
N ARG A 290 -12.00 -0.36 22.50
CA ARG A 290 -12.46 -0.26 21.11
C ARG A 290 -11.30 -0.59 20.18
N ALA A 291 -11.19 -1.87 19.82
CA ALA A 291 -10.07 -2.41 19.08
C ALA A 291 -10.51 -3.27 17.87
N ASP A 292 -11.81 -3.34 17.56
CA ASP A 292 -12.27 -4.06 16.37
C ASP A 292 -11.78 -3.34 15.10
N PRO A 293 -10.92 -3.96 14.27
CA PRO A 293 -10.37 -3.31 13.10
C PRO A 293 -11.40 -2.93 12.04
N PHE A 294 -12.59 -3.52 12.03
CA PHE A 294 -13.62 -3.29 11.02
C PHE A 294 -14.75 -2.43 11.54
N GLU A 295 -15.17 -2.65 12.79
CA GLU A 295 -16.26 -1.87 13.38
C GLU A 295 -15.76 -0.58 14.05
N ASP A 296 -14.71 -0.65 14.87
CA ASP A 296 -14.25 0.49 15.69
C ASP A 296 -13.23 1.38 14.98
N LEU A 297 -12.45 0.82 14.04
CA LEU A 297 -11.33 1.53 13.39
C LEU A 297 -11.65 2.08 12.00
N ARG A 298 -12.93 2.41 11.73
CA ARG A 298 -13.42 2.92 10.43
C ARG A 298 -12.64 4.12 9.89
N TYR A 299 -12.26 5.06 10.75
CA TYR A 299 -11.43 6.20 10.35
C TYR A 299 -10.03 5.81 9.85
N ILE A 300 -9.52 4.64 10.23
CA ILE A 300 -8.22 4.12 9.81
C ILE A 300 -8.37 3.25 8.58
N TRP A 301 -9.19 2.20 8.65
CA TRP A 301 -9.29 1.25 7.53
C TRP A 301 -9.99 1.85 6.31
N GLY A 302 -10.97 2.74 6.49
CA GLY A 302 -11.66 3.42 5.40
C GLY A 302 -10.87 4.59 4.80
N GLY A 303 -9.78 5.00 5.45
CA GLY A 303 -8.82 5.95 4.87
C GLY A 303 -9.02 7.42 5.25
N PHE A 304 -10.04 7.75 6.05
CA PHE A 304 -10.36 9.14 6.42
C PHE A 304 -9.18 9.86 7.08
N SER A 305 -8.52 9.22 8.05
CA SER A 305 -7.41 9.85 8.80
C SER A 305 -6.20 10.14 7.90
N TYR A 306 -5.91 9.24 6.96
CA TYR A 306 -4.85 9.44 5.98
C TYR A 306 -5.19 10.57 5.01
N LEU A 307 -6.44 10.61 4.54
CA LEU A 307 -6.89 11.69 3.66
C LEU A 307 -6.86 13.04 4.37
N GLN A 308 -7.27 13.09 5.63
CA GLN A 308 -7.18 14.28 6.46
C GLN A 308 -5.73 14.77 6.58
N ASP A 309 -4.80 13.87 6.93
CA ASP A 309 -3.38 14.20 7.04
C ASP A 309 -2.80 14.77 5.74
N ILE A 310 -3.09 14.13 4.60
CA ILE A 310 -2.61 14.58 3.28
C ILE A 310 -3.19 15.96 2.92
N ILE A 311 -4.49 16.19 3.15
CA ILE A 311 -5.15 17.46 2.85
C ILE A 311 -4.63 18.57 3.76
N GLU A 312 -4.50 18.34 5.06
CA GLU A 312 -3.99 19.33 6.00
C GLU A 312 -2.57 19.76 5.64
N HIS A 313 -1.69 18.81 5.33
CA HIS A 313 -0.36 19.11 4.82
C HIS A 313 -0.40 19.90 3.50
N GLY A 314 -1.32 19.55 2.59
CA GLY A 314 -1.54 20.30 1.34
C GLY A 314 -1.96 21.75 1.58
N ILE A 315 -2.89 21.98 2.52
CA ILE A 315 -3.36 23.33 2.91
C ILE A 315 -2.22 24.13 3.55
N ILE A 316 -1.49 23.54 4.51
CA ILE A 316 -0.38 24.20 5.21
C ILE A 316 0.66 24.65 4.19
N ARG A 317 1.07 23.77 3.26
CA ARG A 317 2.04 24.11 2.21
C ARG A 317 1.53 25.20 1.27
N ALA A 318 0.28 25.11 0.85
CA ALA A 318 -0.32 26.10 -0.06
C ALA A 318 -0.46 27.50 0.57
N VAL A 319 -0.72 27.57 1.88
CA VAL A 319 -0.90 28.85 2.61
C VAL A 319 0.45 29.44 3.07
N THR A 320 1.36 28.61 3.59
CA THR A 320 2.63 29.09 4.17
C THR A 320 3.80 29.10 3.19
N GLY A 321 3.73 28.32 2.10
CA GLY A 321 4.82 28.14 1.15
C GLY A 321 5.99 27.31 1.68
N THR A 322 5.91 26.75 2.89
CA THR A 322 7.00 25.93 3.46
C THR A 322 7.03 24.54 2.86
N THR A 323 8.23 24.00 2.61
CA THR A 323 8.42 22.64 2.08
C THR A 323 8.74 21.59 3.15
N GLU A 324 8.68 21.95 4.43
CA GLU A 324 9.00 21.02 5.51
C GLU A 324 8.03 19.84 5.55
N LYS A 325 8.58 18.63 5.73
CA LYS A 325 7.80 17.39 5.87
C LYS A 325 7.66 17.11 7.36
N ILE A 326 6.45 17.26 7.88
CA ILE A 326 6.09 16.84 9.24
C ILE A 326 5.56 15.41 9.15
N GLY A 327 5.99 14.54 10.06
CA GLY A 327 5.47 13.17 10.17
C GLY A 327 4.57 13.05 11.39
N VAL A 328 3.37 12.53 11.20
CA VAL A 328 2.42 12.26 12.29
C VAL A 328 2.32 10.75 12.51
N TYR A 329 2.36 10.32 13.77
CA TYR A 329 2.14 8.92 14.15
C TYR A 329 0.92 8.82 15.06
N LEU A 330 0.08 7.81 14.80
CA LEU A 330 -1.10 7.52 15.61
C LEU A 330 -0.83 6.30 16.49
N GLN A 331 -1.04 6.47 17.80
CA GLN A 331 -0.97 5.40 18.78
C GLN A 331 -2.23 5.38 19.64
N GLN A 332 -2.91 4.24 19.71
CA GLN A 332 -4.00 4.05 20.65
C GLN A 332 -3.44 3.98 22.08
N MET A 333 -4.17 4.58 23.02
CA MET A 333 -3.85 4.41 24.43
C MET A 333 -4.08 2.95 24.83
N PRO A 334 -3.13 2.30 25.52
CA PRO A 334 -3.32 0.94 25.98
C PRO A 334 -4.47 0.88 26.99
N TYR A 335 -5.38 -0.07 26.80
CA TYR A 335 -6.49 -0.29 27.72
C TYR A 335 -6.04 -1.26 28.84
N PRO A 336 -6.36 -0.98 30.11
CA PRO A 336 -6.00 -1.86 31.21
C PRO A 336 -6.73 -3.21 31.10
N CYS A 337 -6.05 -4.30 31.46
CA CYS A 337 -6.66 -5.62 31.55
C CYS A 337 -7.52 -5.69 32.82
N TYR A 338 -8.84 -5.59 32.68
CA TYR A 338 -9.76 -5.95 33.77
C TYR A 338 -9.93 -7.47 33.79
N VAL A 339 -9.61 -8.10 34.92
CA VAL A 339 -9.74 -9.55 35.13
C VAL A 339 -11.07 -9.89 35.83
N ASP A 340 -11.68 -8.91 36.52
CA ASP A 340 -13.02 -8.96 37.10
C ASP A 340 -13.60 -7.53 37.14
N ASP A 341 -14.84 -7.37 36.68
CA ASP A 341 -15.67 -6.18 36.94
C ASP A 341 -16.60 -6.50 38.13
N MET A 342 -16.04 -6.42 39.35
CA MET A 342 -16.63 -6.77 40.67
C MET A 342 -16.77 -8.26 41.03
#